data_AF-A0A367IQ84-F1
#
_entry.id   AF-A0A367IQ84-F1
#
_cell.length_a   1.000
_cell.length_b   1.000
_cell.length_c   1.000
_cell.angle_alpha   90.00
_cell.angle_beta   90.00
_cell.angle_gamma   90.00
#
_symmetry.space_group_name_H-M   'P 1'
#
loop_
_entity.id
_entity.type
_entity.pdbx_description
1 polymer ?
#
loop_
_entity_poly.entity_id
_entity_poly.type
_entity_poly.pdbx_seq_one_letter_code
_entity_poly.pdbx_strand_id
1 'polypeptide(L)'
;MTKADHYWGPVTSSVDWCEENYLYSAYIAEFWNTISSFAMVIFGCLGACLHWQSLGWKLSAGYLFIVIVGIGSILFHGTLQFQYQMWDEVHTWS
;
A
#
# COMPACT_ATOMS: atom_id res chain seq x y z
N MET A 1 19.40 0.42 -16.58
CA MET A 1 18.36 1.37 -17.04
C MET A 1 18.81 2.77 -16.74
N THR A 2 18.54 3.68 -17.67
CA THR A 2 18.64 5.14 -17.52
C THR A 2 17.98 5.61 -16.23
N LYS A 3 18.37 6.71 -15.57
CA LYS A 3 17.54 7.42 -14.56
C LYS A 3 16.17 7.94 -15.11
N ALA A 4 15.78 7.54 -16.32
CA ALA A 4 14.65 8.03 -17.11
C ALA A 4 13.57 6.97 -17.40
N ASP A 5 13.71 5.73 -16.91
CA ASP A 5 12.85 4.60 -17.33
C ASP A 5 11.82 4.17 -16.25
N HIS A 6 11.38 5.09 -15.39
CA HIS A 6 10.30 4.80 -14.44
C HIS A 6 8.96 5.19 -15.04
N TYR A 7 8.01 4.24 -15.10
CA TYR A 7 6.69 4.48 -15.69
C TYR A 7 5.93 5.62 -15.00
N TRP A 8 6.06 5.74 -13.68
CA TRP A 8 5.41 6.80 -12.87
C TRP A 8 6.22 8.09 -12.76
N GLY A 9 7.31 8.22 -13.52
CA GLY A 9 8.23 9.35 -13.45
C GLY A 9 9.30 9.20 -12.37
N PRO A 10 10.07 10.26 -12.09
CA PRO A 10 11.16 10.19 -11.11
C PRO A 10 10.62 9.83 -9.72
N VAL A 11 11.36 8.97 -9.01
CA VAL A 11 11.08 8.66 -7.60
C VAL A 11 11.19 9.97 -6.82
N THR A 12 10.12 10.31 -6.11
CA THR A 12 10.02 11.53 -5.30
C THR A 12 9.83 11.23 -3.82
N SER A 13 9.64 9.96 -3.43
CA SER A 13 9.61 9.53 -2.04
C SER A 13 10.90 9.90 -1.31
N SER A 14 10.80 10.23 -0.03
CA SER A 14 11.96 10.48 0.82
C SER A 14 12.56 9.19 1.39
N VAL A 15 11.85 8.08 1.28
CA VAL A 15 12.24 6.74 1.73
C VAL A 15 12.17 5.80 0.54
N ASP A 16 13.27 5.08 0.32
CA ASP A 16 13.37 3.90 -0.54
C ASP A 16 13.66 2.71 0.39
N TRP A 17 12.97 1.60 0.20
CA TRP A 17 13.17 0.41 1.03
C TRP A 17 14.31 -0.47 0.49
N CYS A 18 14.51 -1.62 1.13
CA CYS A 18 15.54 -2.59 0.73
C CYS A 18 15.20 -3.35 -0.57
N GLU A 19 13.99 -3.17 -1.13
CA GLU A 19 13.59 -3.80 -2.38
C GLU A 19 14.08 -2.99 -3.59
N GLU A 20 14.53 -3.67 -4.64
CA GLU A 20 14.96 -3.00 -5.87
C GLU A 20 13.77 -2.47 -6.68
N ASN A 21 13.80 -1.17 -6.96
CA ASN A 21 12.76 -0.47 -7.71
C ASN A 21 12.67 -0.96 -9.16
N TYR A 22 11.44 -1.27 -9.60
CA TYR A 22 11.06 -1.73 -10.95
C TYR A 22 11.74 -3.03 -11.42
N LEU A 23 12.20 -3.88 -10.48
CA LEU A 23 12.91 -5.12 -10.80
C LEU A 23 12.03 -6.15 -11.54
N TYR A 24 10.77 -6.32 -11.10
CA TYR A 24 9.87 -7.35 -11.62
C TYR A 24 8.81 -6.83 -12.59
N SER A 25 8.50 -5.53 -12.54
CA SER A 25 7.49 -4.90 -13.39
C SER A 25 7.86 -3.46 -13.67
N ALA A 26 7.66 -3.01 -14.91
CA ALA A 26 7.82 -1.61 -15.28
C ALA A 26 6.74 -0.69 -14.67
N TYR A 27 5.65 -1.26 -14.15
CA TYR A 27 4.51 -0.50 -13.60
C TYR A 27 4.48 -0.43 -12.07
N ILE A 28 5.18 -1.34 -11.39
CA ILE A 28 5.18 -1.46 -9.94
C ILE A 28 6.61 -1.24 -9.48
N ALA A 29 6.83 -0.20 -8.69
CA ALA A 29 8.17 0.12 -8.22
C ALA A 29 8.68 -0.95 -7.24
N GLU A 30 7.97 -1.26 -6.16
CA GLU A 30 8.36 -2.33 -5.22
C GLU A 30 7.33 -3.47 -5.28
N PHE A 31 7.68 -4.57 -5.94
CA PHE A 31 6.74 -5.62 -6.30
C PHE A 31 6.27 -6.43 -5.09
N TRP A 32 7.21 -6.87 -4.25
CA TRP A 32 6.92 -7.68 -3.07
C TRP A 32 6.23 -6.88 -1.98
N ASN A 33 6.61 -5.61 -1.79
CA ASN A 33 5.92 -4.70 -0.90
C ASN A 33 4.47 -4.46 -1.37
N THR A 34 4.26 -4.19 -2.66
CA THR A 34 2.90 -4.00 -3.22
C THR A 34 2.03 -5.26 -3.07
N ILE A 35 2.58 -6.45 -3.33
CA ILE A 35 1.84 -7.72 -3.19
C ILE A 35 1.46 -8.00 -1.74
N SER A 36 2.38 -7.73 -0.80
CA SER A 36 2.12 -7.93 0.62
C SER A 36 0.99 -7.01 1.11
N SER A 37 0.98 -5.76 0.67
CA SER A 37 -0.10 -4.80 0.96
C SER A 37 -1.42 -5.18 0.28
N PHE A 38 -1.38 -5.78 -0.91
CA PHE A 38 -2.56 -6.37 -1.55
C PHE A 38 -3.15 -7.52 -0.74
N ALA A 39 -2.30 -8.37 -0.16
CA ALA A 39 -2.76 -9.42 0.76
C ALA A 39 -3.43 -8.81 2.00
N MET A 40 -2.90 -7.72 2.57
CA MET A 40 -3.54 -7.00 3.68
C MET A 40 -4.95 -6.52 3.33
N VAL A 41 -5.13 -5.93 2.13
CA VAL A 41 -6.46 -5.50 1.65
C VAL A 41 -7.41 -6.68 1.52
N ILE A 42 -6.96 -7.80 0.95
CA ILE A 42 -7.78 -9.01 0.81
C ILE A 42 -8.24 -9.52 2.18
N PHE A 43 -7.31 -9.69 3.12
CA PHE A 43 -7.66 -10.18 4.46
C PHE A 43 -8.54 -9.19 5.23
N GLY A 44 -8.32 -7.89 5.07
CA GLY A 44 -9.18 -6.85 5.64
C GLY A 44 -10.61 -6.91 5.10
N CYS A 45 -10.76 -7.03 3.77
CA CYS A 45 -12.07 -7.17 3.12
C CYS A 45 -12.76 -8.48 3.52
N LEU A 46 -12.05 -9.60 3.52
CA LEU A 46 -12.60 -10.89 3.94
C LEU A 46 -13.05 -10.84 5.40
N GLY A 47 -12.25 -10.27 6.29
CA GLY A 47 -12.60 -10.07 7.68
C GLY A 47 -13.84 -9.19 7.84
N ALA A 48 -13.91 -8.07 7.12
CA ALA A 48 -15.08 -7.19 7.11
C ALA A 48 -16.35 -7.92 6.61
N CYS A 49 -16.26 -8.69 5.53
CA CYS A 49 -17.40 -9.42 4.96
C CYS A 49 -17.89 -10.57 5.85
N LEU A 50 -16.97 -11.40 6.36
CA LEU A 50 -17.30 -12.56 7.19
C LEU A 50 -17.89 -12.15 8.53
N HIS A 51 -17.45 -11.01 9.07
CA HIS A 51 -17.82 -10.57 10.40
C HIS A 51 -18.74 -9.37 10.44
N TRP A 52 -19.24 -8.91 9.29
CA TRP A 52 -20.10 -7.72 9.16
C TRP A 52 -21.29 -7.71 10.13
N GLN A 53 -21.89 -8.88 10.37
CA GLN A 53 -23.07 -9.04 11.22
C GLN A 53 -22.76 -9.66 12.60
N SER A 54 -21.55 -10.20 12.78
CA SER A 54 -21.18 -11.02 13.94
C SER A 54 -20.29 -10.28 14.93
N LEU A 55 -19.40 -9.42 14.46
CA LEU A 55 -18.51 -8.65 15.31
C LEU A 55 -19.05 -7.24 15.48
N GLY A 56 -19.00 -6.72 16.71
CA GLY A 56 -19.49 -5.39 17.02
C GLY A 56 -18.81 -4.31 16.18
N TRP A 57 -19.48 -3.17 16.00
CA TRP A 57 -19.09 -2.08 15.09
C TRP A 57 -17.61 -1.66 15.18
N LYS A 58 -17.00 -1.73 16.36
CA LYS A 58 -15.59 -1.39 16.60
C LYS A 58 -14.63 -2.29 15.82
N LEU A 59 -14.92 -3.58 15.77
CA LEU A 59 -14.04 -4.56 15.12
C LEU A 59 -14.24 -4.54 13.61
N SER A 60 -15.48 -4.33 13.14
CA SER A 60 -15.77 -4.03 11.73
C SER A 60 -15.07 -2.74 11.25
N ALA A 61 -15.02 -1.70 12.09
CA ALA A 61 -14.26 -0.48 11.80
C ALA A 61 -12.75 -0.74 11.73
N GLY A 62 -12.21 -1.63 12.57
CA GLY A 62 -10.82 -2.06 12.50
C GLY A 62 -10.46 -2.73 11.16
N TYR A 63 -11.31 -3.63 10.66
CA TYR A 63 -11.11 -4.24 9.34
C TYR A 63 -11.15 -3.20 8.20
N LEU A 64 -12.06 -2.23 8.27
CA LEU A 64 -12.10 -1.12 7.30
C LEU A 64 -10.81 -0.28 7.35
N PHE A 65 -10.27 -0.03 8.55
CA PHE A 65 -9.02 0.69 8.70
C PHE A 65 -7.83 -0.07 8.08
N ILE A 66 -7.75 -1.39 8.27
CA ILE A 66 -6.74 -2.24 7.63
C ILE A 66 -6.83 -2.16 6.10
N VAL A 67 -8.04 -2.14 5.54
CA VAL A 67 -8.24 -1.98 4.09
C VAL A 67 -7.74 -0.61 3.61
N ILE A 68 -8.07 0.46 4.32
CA ILE A 68 -7.64 1.82 3.97
C ILE A 68 -6.12 1.93 3.99
N VAL A 69 -5.47 1.44 5.04
CA VAL A 69 -4.01 1.43 5.17
C VAL A 69 -3.37 0.57 4.07
N GLY A 70 -3.93 -0.61 3.79
CA GLY A 70 -3.43 -1.48 2.73
C GLY A 70 -3.51 -0.83 1.34
N ILE A 71 -4.57 -0.07 1.04
CA ILE A 71 -4.70 0.68 -0.22
C ILE A 71 -3.65 1.80 -0.30
N GLY A 72 -3.43 2.54 0.79
CA GLY A 72 -2.39 3.57 0.87
C GLY A 72 -1.00 2.99 0.57
N SER A 73 -0.69 1.86 1.18
CA SER A 73 0.57 1.15 1.01
C SER A 73 0.77 0.62 -0.42
N ILE A 74 -0.27 0.09 -1.08
CA ILE A 74 -0.23 -0.31 -2.49
C ILE A 74 0.11 0.89 -3.40
N LEU A 75 -0.53 2.04 -3.17
CA LEU A 75 -0.32 3.23 -3.97
C LEU A 75 1.09 3.79 -3.76
N PHE A 76 1.59 3.77 -2.52
CA PHE A 76 2.94 4.20 -2.20
C PHE A 76 4.01 3.29 -2.81
N HIS A 77 4.00 1.99 -2.51
CA HIS A 77 4.99 1.04 -3.03
C HIS A 77 4.87 0.81 -4.54
N GLY A 78 3.67 0.99 -5.11
CA GLY A 78 3.47 0.88 -6.55
C GLY A 78 4.09 2.02 -7.36
N THR A 79 4.15 3.24 -6.78
CA THR A 79 4.50 4.45 -7.52
C THR A 79 5.74 5.20 -6.99
N LEU A 80 6.12 4.99 -5.72
CA LEU A 80 7.18 5.72 -5.00
C LEU A 80 7.10 7.25 -5.16
N GLN A 81 5.88 7.79 -5.14
CA GLN A 81 5.68 9.23 -5.15
C GLN A 81 5.47 9.77 -3.74
N PHE A 82 6.05 10.95 -3.48
CA PHE A 82 5.94 11.64 -2.19
C PHE A 82 4.49 11.86 -1.75
N GLN A 83 3.60 12.10 -2.71
CA GLN A 83 2.18 12.29 -2.44
C GLN A 83 1.58 11.07 -1.76
N TYR A 84 1.85 9.86 -2.27
CA TYR A 84 1.35 8.61 -1.70
C TYR A 84 2.10 8.18 -0.43
N GLN A 85 3.35 8.62 -0.26
CA GLN A 85 4.04 8.47 1.03
C GLN A 85 3.28 9.16 2.16
N MET A 86 2.75 10.36 1.90
CA MET A 86 1.91 11.04 2.88
C MET A 86 0.61 10.28 3.15
N TRP A 87 0.02 9.60 2.16
CA TRP A 87 -1.17 8.77 2.40
C TRP A 87 -0.88 7.52 3.24
N ASP A 88 0.32 6.95 3.10
CA ASP A 88 0.77 5.78 3.86
C ASP A 88 1.18 6.16 5.30
N GLU A 89 1.91 7.26 5.47
CA GLU A 89 2.43 7.69 6.77
C GLU A 89 1.41 8.50 7.60
N VAL A 90 0.54 9.33 7.02
CA VAL A 90 -0.38 10.19 7.80
C VAL A 90 -1.39 9.37 8.61
N HIS A 91 -1.73 8.15 8.18
CA HIS A 91 -2.62 7.27 8.93
C HIS A 91 -1.97 6.55 10.12
N THR A 92 -0.63 6.54 10.24
CA THR A 92 0.10 5.87 11.33
C THR A 92 0.57 6.80 12.45
N TRP A 93 0.45 8.12 12.30
CA TRP A 93 0.68 9.10 13.38
C TRP A 93 -0.61 9.44 14.15
N SER A 94 -0.95 8.60 15.13
CA SER A 94 -1.77 8.96 16.30
C SER A 94 -0.96 8.76 17.57
#